data_AF-A0A2S6BV73-F1
#
_entry.id   AF-A0A2S6BV73-F1
#
_cell.length_a   1.000
_cell.length_b   1.000
_cell.length_c   1.000
_cell.angle_alpha   90.00
_cell.angle_beta   90.00
_cell.angle_gamma   90.00
#
_symmetry.space_group_name_H-M   'P 1'
#
loop_
_entity.id
_entity.type
_entity.pdbx_description
1 polymer ?
#
loop_
_entity_poly.entity_id
_entity_poly.type
_entity_poly.pdbx_seq_one_letter_code
_entity_poly.pdbx_strand_id
1 'polypeptide(L)'
;MLDEPRILLNRNSSLSARLRHQQRDPESDPDEVEWIDLGQGNVWQELVVDQCRKPHSSQVSHSELVSLASEHKVFGFVQDNFKSLSLCDHKEWTHAHGLWESATSLHAAYVPLPVLSPAVISTMNDIPFPARAYTHSDYASNPEESVEYEEKTHALYWAGKTTGGFQNVTEDDWLPLHRQRFVSLANDMDAEAQTILRRKGKSGPWEPVKQSLKNTMFNIHFTDVVQCSPQACAHQREYFNVTAPEPRKTALEYTLVFDADGNGHSARYYRFVESNSLPLKQTVFREWHDDRLQPWLHYIPISLEMTELPEVVRYFVEEREGRALAKELALSGAEWAQKSMRPVDQVVYIYRLLLELARLQDPERPASP
;
A
#
# COMPACT_ATOMS: atom_id res chain seq x y z
N MET A 1 15.56 -0.27 1.38
CA MET A 1 15.46 -1.24 2.48
C MET A 1 14.66 -0.53 3.57
N LEU A 2 13.69 -1.17 4.22
CA LEU A 2 12.99 -0.55 5.36
C LEU A 2 13.90 -0.69 6.58
N ASP A 3 14.93 0.14 6.64
CA ASP A 3 15.89 0.13 7.76
C ASP A 3 15.41 0.96 8.94
N GLU A 4 14.17 1.45 8.85
CA GLU A 4 13.59 2.26 9.89
C GLU A 4 13.05 1.38 11.01
N PRO A 5 13.49 1.61 12.25
CA PRO A 5 12.93 0.93 13.42
C PRO A 5 11.44 1.20 13.55
N ARG A 6 10.68 0.24 14.08
CA ARG A 6 9.22 0.30 14.21
C ARG A 6 8.79 0.21 15.66
N ILE A 7 7.69 0.87 16.02
CA ILE A 7 7.16 0.86 17.39
C ILE A 7 5.84 0.09 17.47
N LEU A 8 5.86 -0.96 18.30
CA LEU A 8 4.70 -1.81 18.59
C LEU A 8 4.25 -1.60 20.04
N LEU A 9 3.14 -0.90 20.23
CA LEU A 9 2.53 -0.72 21.54
C LEU A 9 1.45 -1.77 21.70
N ASN A 10 1.83 -2.94 22.23
CA ASN A 10 0.86 -3.98 22.56
C ASN A 10 -0.23 -3.36 23.46
N ARG A 11 -1.48 -3.34 22.98
CA ARG A 11 -2.59 -2.67 23.68
C ARG A 11 -2.89 -3.26 25.07
N ASN A 12 -2.30 -4.41 25.41
CA ASN A 12 -2.38 -5.04 26.74
C ASN A 12 -1.16 -4.77 27.65
N SER A 13 -0.15 -4.00 27.23
CA SER A 13 1.16 -3.93 27.89
C SER A 13 1.39 -2.86 28.95
N SER A 14 0.36 -2.13 29.39
CA SER A 14 0.50 -1.29 30.58
C SER A 14 1.01 -2.09 31.80
N LEU A 15 0.86 -3.42 31.77
CA LEU A 15 1.46 -4.38 32.71
C LEU A 15 2.80 -5.00 32.25
N SER A 16 3.02 -5.29 30.95
CA SER A 16 4.24 -5.98 30.51
C SER A 16 5.47 -5.08 30.32
N ALA A 17 5.29 -3.78 30.07
CA ALA A 17 6.40 -2.82 30.14
C ALA A 17 6.96 -2.70 31.58
N ARG A 18 6.09 -2.83 32.60
CA ARG A 18 6.49 -2.88 34.01
C ARG A 18 7.15 -4.21 34.40
N LEU A 19 6.69 -5.34 33.84
CA LEU A 19 7.23 -6.66 34.14
C LEU A 19 8.60 -6.93 33.48
N ARG A 20 8.87 -6.40 32.28
CA ARG A 20 10.19 -6.53 31.64
C ARG A 20 11.26 -5.65 32.29
N HIS A 21 10.91 -4.50 32.83
CA HIS A 21 11.81 -3.72 33.69
C HIS A 21 12.25 -4.48 34.95
N GLN A 22 11.45 -5.45 35.43
CA GLN A 22 11.77 -6.27 36.60
C GLN A 22 12.62 -7.52 36.27
N GLN A 23 12.79 -7.86 35.00
CA GLN A 23 13.56 -9.03 34.54
C GLN A 23 14.91 -8.67 33.89
N ARG A 24 15.31 -7.39 33.93
CA ARG A 24 16.62 -6.96 33.42
C ARG A 24 17.76 -7.52 34.28
N ASP A 25 18.82 -7.97 33.60
CA ASP A 25 20.11 -8.21 34.24
C ASP A 25 20.57 -6.93 34.94
N PRO A 26 21.08 -7.00 36.17
CA PRO A 26 21.48 -5.84 36.96
C PRO A 26 22.67 -5.05 36.37
N GLU A 27 23.30 -5.55 35.30
CA GLU A 27 24.36 -4.88 34.54
C GLU A 27 23.87 -4.14 33.28
N SER A 28 22.60 -4.27 32.90
CA SER A 28 22.05 -3.58 31.72
C SER A 28 21.65 -2.13 32.04
N ASP A 29 21.98 -1.21 31.14
CA ASP A 29 21.64 0.21 31.28
C ASP A 29 20.10 0.36 31.30
N PRO A 30 19.51 0.98 32.35
CA PRO A 30 18.07 1.22 32.44
C PRO A 30 17.50 2.00 31.24
N ASP A 31 18.33 2.73 30.49
CA ASP A 31 17.90 3.53 29.33
C ASP A 31 18.07 2.82 27.97
N GLU A 32 18.62 1.59 27.94
CA GLU A 32 18.81 0.86 26.68
C GLU A 32 17.48 0.30 26.13
N VAL A 33 17.24 0.55 24.85
CA VAL A 33 16.05 0.11 24.10
C VAL A 33 16.34 -1.25 23.47
N GLU A 34 15.54 -2.26 23.82
CA GLU A 34 15.62 -3.58 23.21
C GLU A 34 14.94 -3.58 21.82
N TRP A 35 15.74 -3.85 20.78
CA TRP A 35 15.28 -4.01 19.41
C TRP A 35 15.22 -5.48 19.03
N ILE A 36 14.11 -5.90 18.44
CA ILE A 36 13.91 -7.27 17.96
C ILE A 36 14.01 -7.27 16.44
N ASP A 37 14.87 -8.13 15.89
CA ASP A 37 14.92 -8.40 14.46
C ASP A 37 13.78 -9.36 14.07
N LEU A 38 12.90 -8.87 13.22
CA LEU A 38 11.71 -9.51 12.67
C LEU A 38 11.85 -9.74 11.15
N GLY A 39 13.06 -9.60 10.60
CA GLY A 39 13.34 -9.82 9.19
C GLY A 39 13.29 -11.29 8.77
N GLN A 40 13.06 -11.50 7.48
CA GLN A 40 13.17 -12.78 6.77
C GLN A 40 12.31 -13.94 7.33
N GLY A 41 11.18 -13.61 7.95
CA GLY A 41 10.18 -14.57 8.41
C GLY A 41 8.78 -13.98 8.43
N ASN A 42 7.77 -14.85 8.54
CA ASN A 42 6.38 -14.39 8.68
C ASN A 42 6.15 -13.88 10.11
N VAL A 43 5.79 -12.60 10.22
CA VAL A 43 5.63 -11.87 11.48
C VAL A 43 4.21 -11.30 11.62
N TRP A 44 3.24 -11.95 10.98
CA TRP A 44 1.82 -11.58 11.09
C TRP A 44 1.32 -11.65 12.54
N GLN A 45 1.85 -12.60 13.32
CA GLN A 45 1.51 -12.76 14.73
C GLN A 45 1.92 -11.51 15.54
N GLU A 46 3.15 -11.03 15.37
CA GLU A 46 3.74 -9.91 16.10
C GLU A 46 3.18 -8.57 15.62
N LEU A 47 3.09 -8.37 14.30
CA LEU A 47 2.67 -7.10 13.72
C LEU A 47 1.15 -6.89 13.77
N VAL A 48 0.35 -7.96 13.76
CA VAL A 48 -1.11 -7.84 13.65
C VAL A 48 -1.81 -8.49 14.82
N VAL A 49 -1.68 -9.81 14.98
CA VAL A 49 -2.49 -10.55 15.96
C VAL A 49 -2.28 -10.03 17.38
N ASP A 50 -1.02 -9.81 17.79
CA ASP A 50 -0.69 -9.32 19.13
C ASP A 50 -1.10 -7.85 19.35
N GLN A 51 -1.07 -7.02 18.30
CA GLN A 51 -1.43 -5.60 18.38
C GLN A 51 -2.96 -5.37 18.39
N CYS A 52 -3.70 -6.27 17.73
CA CYS A 52 -5.15 -6.17 17.59
C CYS A 52 -5.94 -6.76 18.77
N ARG A 53 -5.28 -7.43 19.73
CA ARG A 53 -5.93 -7.97 20.93
C ARG A 53 -6.56 -6.84 21.76
N LYS A 54 -7.88 -6.87 21.91
CA LYS A 54 -8.62 -5.98 22.82
C LYS A 54 -8.42 -6.43 24.28
N PRO A 55 -8.25 -5.53 25.25
CA PRO A 55 -8.39 -5.88 26.66
C PRO A 55 -9.81 -6.39 26.92
N HIS A 56 -9.96 -7.33 27.85
CA HIS A 56 -11.23 -7.98 28.17
C HIS A 56 -12.43 -7.00 28.30
N SER A 57 -13.58 -7.43 27.75
CA SER A 57 -14.90 -6.78 27.67
C SER A 57 -15.08 -5.86 26.45
N SER A 58 -16.13 -5.98 25.64
CA SER A 58 -17.43 -6.63 25.78
C SER A 58 -17.70 -7.53 24.57
N GLN A 59 -18.35 -8.67 24.79
CA GLN A 59 -19.08 -9.35 23.72
C GLN A 59 -20.06 -8.32 23.15
N VAL A 60 -19.70 -7.72 22.01
CA VAL A 60 -20.70 -7.07 21.18
C VAL A 60 -21.47 -8.23 20.58
N SER A 61 -22.61 -8.53 21.20
CA SER A 61 -23.71 -9.22 20.52
C SER A 61 -24.00 -8.39 19.28
N HIS A 62 -23.39 -8.78 18.16
CA HIS A 62 -23.96 -8.43 16.88
C HIS A 62 -25.17 -9.34 16.79
N SER A 63 -26.34 -8.78 17.09
CA SER A 63 -27.56 -9.27 16.45
C SER A 63 -27.22 -9.49 14.99
N GLU A 64 -27.50 -10.69 14.47
CA GLU A 64 -27.48 -11.01 13.05
C GLU A 64 -28.43 -10.05 12.33
N LEU A 65 -27.98 -8.83 12.07
CA LEU A 65 -28.36 -8.14 10.85
C LEU A 65 -27.47 -8.79 9.81
N VAL A 66 -28.01 -9.89 9.25
CA VAL A 66 -27.68 -10.33 7.89
C VAL A 66 -27.82 -9.08 7.03
N SER A 67 -26.72 -8.36 6.87
CA SER A 67 -26.67 -7.23 5.97
C SER A 67 -26.91 -7.83 4.59
N LEU A 68 -27.91 -7.30 3.90
CA LEU A 68 -28.16 -7.54 2.47
C LEU A 68 -26.90 -7.35 1.58
N ALA A 69 -25.79 -6.86 2.14
CA ALA A 69 -24.46 -6.79 1.53
C ALA A 69 -23.79 -8.15 1.28
N SER A 70 -24.18 -9.23 1.96
CA SER A 70 -23.55 -10.55 1.75
C SER A 70 -23.93 -11.22 0.43
N GLU A 71 -25.01 -10.77 -0.23
CA GLU A 71 -25.46 -11.36 -1.49
C GLU A 71 -24.88 -10.67 -2.75
N HIS A 72 -24.10 -9.57 -2.60
CA HIS A 72 -23.71 -8.73 -3.74
C HIS A 72 -22.25 -8.26 -3.82
N LYS A 73 -21.30 -8.81 -3.04
CA LYS A 73 -19.88 -8.46 -3.25
C LYS A 73 -19.24 -9.32 -4.35
N VAL A 74 -19.65 -9.08 -5.59
CA VAL A 74 -18.90 -9.56 -6.77
C VAL A 74 -17.50 -8.92 -6.80
N PHE A 75 -17.36 -7.70 -6.27
CA PHE A 75 -16.12 -6.93 -6.25
C PHE A 75 -15.83 -6.33 -4.87
N GLY A 76 -14.54 -6.27 -4.51
CA GLY A 76 -14.01 -5.73 -3.26
C GLY A 76 -13.76 -4.21 -3.28
N PHE A 77 -14.61 -3.39 -3.91
CA PHE A 77 -14.38 -1.95 -4.01
C PHE A 77 -14.15 -1.28 -2.63
N VAL A 78 -13.05 -0.55 -2.50
CA VAL A 78 -12.72 0.22 -1.29
C VAL A 78 -13.71 1.37 -1.12
N GLN A 79 -14.58 1.30 -0.11
CA GLN A 79 -15.56 2.37 0.18
C GLN A 79 -15.06 3.35 1.26
N ASP A 80 -14.23 2.87 2.17
CA ASP A 80 -13.66 3.62 3.29
C ASP A 80 -12.18 3.26 3.39
N ASN A 81 -11.32 4.21 3.04
CA ASN A 81 -9.88 4.00 2.96
C ASN A 81 -9.25 3.71 4.33
N PHE A 82 -9.76 4.30 5.41
CA PHE A 82 -9.21 4.04 6.74
C PHE A 82 -9.57 2.65 7.24
N LYS A 83 -10.80 2.20 6.96
CA LYS A 83 -11.20 0.82 7.28
C LYS A 83 -10.47 -0.20 6.41
N SER A 84 -10.27 0.07 5.12
CA SER A 84 -9.54 -0.86 4.24
C SER A 84 -8.07 -0.98 4.61
N LEU A 85 -7.47 -0.01 5.31
CA LEU A 85 -6.09 -0.12 5.80
C LEU A 85 -5.98 -0.77 7.19
N SER A 86 -7.11 -1.12 7.83
CA SER A 86 -7.16 -1.69 9.17
C SER A 86 -6.82 -3.18 9.16
N LEU A 87 -5.55 -3.51 9.41
CA LEU A 87 -5.08 -4.91 9.46
C LEU A 87 -5.84 -5.77 10.49
N CYS A 88 -6.40 -5.16 11.54
CA CYS A 88 -7.18 -5.89 12.55
C CYS A 88 -8.49 -6.47 12.02
N ASP A 89 -8.99 -5.97 10.89
CA ASP A 89 -10.24 -6.39 10.27
C ASP A 89 -10.04 -7.42 9.14
N HIS A 90 -8.79 -7.75 8.80
CA HIS A 90 -8.42 -8.57 7.63
C HIS A 90 -7.48 -9.73 7.99
N LYS A 91 -8.04 -10.83 8.50
CA LYS A 91 -7.25 -12.02 8.90
C LYS A 91 -6.74 -12.83 7.70
N GLU A 92 -7.49 -12.76 6.61
CA GLU A 92 -7.20 -13.39 5.32
C GLU A 92 -5.90 -12.89 4.67
N TRP A 93 -5.31 -11.79 5.16
CA TRP A 93 -4.09 -11.20 4.62
C TRP A 93 -2.78 -11.77 5.16
N THR A 94 -2.83 -12.82 5.96
CA THR A 94 -1.66 -13.42 6.65
C THR A 94 -0.44 -13.63 5.75
N HIS A 95 -0.66 -13.98 4.46
CA HIS A 95 0.41 -14.21 3.47
C HIS A 95 0.37 -13.23 2.28
N ALA A 96 -0.47 -12.18 2.37
CA ALA A 96 -0.85 -11.39 1.21
C ALA A 96 0.07 -10.20 0.90
N HIS A 97 1.05 -9.90 1.77
CA HIS A 97 1.96 -8.75 1.60
C HIS A 97 3.35 -9.06 2.16
N GLY A 98 4.39 -8.64 1.43
CA GLY A 98 5.76 -9.02 1.77
C GLY A 98 6.31 -8.41 3.07
N LEU A 99 5.73 -7.30 3.56
CA LEU A 99 6.15 -6.67 4.83
C LEU A 99 6.07 -7.63 6.02
N TRP A 100 4.99 -8.38 6.14
CA TRP A 100 4.81 -9.34 7.23
C TRP A 100 5.04 -10.77 6.80
N GLU A 101 5.05 -11.08 5.50
CA GLU A 101 5.39 -12.42 5.03
C GLU A 101 6.89 -12.71 5.21
N SER A 102 7.75 -11.76 4.83
CA SER A 102 9.20 -11.89 4.96
C SER A 102 9.86 -10.56 4.59
N ALA A 103 9.87 -9.54 5.44
CA ALA A 103 10.61 -8.31 5.10
C ALA A 103 12.13 -8.58 5.03
N THR A 104 12.88 -7.93 4.12
CA THR A 104 14.35 -8.11 4.08
C THR A 104 15.03 -7.67 5.38
N SER A 105 14.53 -6.59 5.97
CA SER A 105 14.90 -6.09 7.29
C SER A 105 13.64 -5.53 7.93
N LEU A 106 13.48 -5.79 9.23
CA LEU A 106 12.41 -5.21 10.04
C LEU A 106 12.84 -5.27 11.50
N HIS A 107 13.05 -4.11 12.12
CA HIS A 107 13.35 -4.05 13.54
C HIS A 107 12.19 -3.41 14.28
N ALA A 108 11.78 -4.01 15.39
CA ALA A 108 10.69 -3.48 16.20
C ALA A 108 11.09 -3.36 17.68
N ALA A 109 10.54 -2.35 18.34
CA ALA A 109 10.63 -2.21 19.79
C ALA A 109 9.25 -2.00 20.41
N TYR A 110 9.10 -2.48 21.65
CA TYR A 110 7.85 -2.42 22.42
C TYR A 110 7.86 -1.30 23.45
N VAL A 111 8.37 -0.13 23.05
CA VAL A 111 8.53 1.06 23.91
C VAL A 111 7.85 2.28 23.29
N PRO A 112 7.22 3.17 24.08
CA PRO A 112 6.52 4.35 23.56
C PRO A 112 7.50 5.47 23.16
N LEU A 113 8.28 5.23 22.11
CA LEU A 113 9.19 6.21 21.53
C LEU A 113 8.54 6.92 20.32
N PRO A 114 8.75 8.24 20.14
CA PRO A 114 8.24 8.97 18.99
C PRO A 114 9.13 8.71 17.77
N VAL A 115 8.99 7.54 17.14
CA VAL A 115 9.68 7.21 15.90
C VAL A 115 8.94 7.82 14.71
N LEU A 116 9.67 8.50 13.83
CA LEU A 116 9.14 9.05 12.59
C LEU A 116 9.40 8.08 11.45
N SER A 117 8.36 7.77 10.67
CA SER A 117 8.48 6.93 9.48
C SER A 117 7.69 7.47 8.30
N PRO A 118 8.10 7.27 7.04
CA PRO A 118 7.40 7.80 5.89
C PRO A 118 6.10 7.04 5.59
N ALA A 119 6.03 5.78 6.04
CA ALA A 119 4.95 4.85 5.77
C ALA A 119 4.71 3.98 7.01
N VAL A 120 3.46 3.88 7.45
CA VAL A 120 3.09 3.26 8.73
C VAL A 120 1.84 2.39 8.55
N ILE A 121 1.88 1.11 8.94
CA ILE A 121 0.68 0.26 8.93
C ILE A 121 -0.25 0.59 10.13
N SER A 122 -1.50 0.14 10.10
CA SER A 122 -2.50 0.49 11.12
C SER A 122 -2.16 0.02 12.55
N THR A 123 -1.24 -0.95 12.69
CA THR A 123 -0.84 -1.56 13.97
C THR A 123 0.49 -1.03 14.52
N MET A 124 1.20 -0.20 13.74
CA MET A 124 2.40 0.52 14.19
C MET A 124 2.04 1.88 14.78
N ASN A 125 2.87 2.35 15.71
CA ASN A 125 2.65 3.61 16.44
C ASN A 125 3.61 4.72 16.01
N ASP A 126 4.40 4.47 14.97
CA ASP A 126 5.24 5.44 14.31
C ASP A 126 4.40 6.63 13.82
N ILE A 127 5.02 7.81 13.77
CA ILE A 127 4.36 9.04 13.32
C ILE A 127 4.72 9.26 11.83
N PRO A 128 3.73 9.33 10.93
CA PRO A 128 3.99 9.50 9.51
C PRO A 128 4.61 10.88 9.21
N PHE A 129 5.65 10.91 8.38
CA PHE A 129 6.25 12.15 7.85
C PHE A 129 6.47 12.10 6.33
N PRO A 130 6.65 13.25 5.65
CA PRO A 130 6.93 13.27 4.22
C PRO A 130 8.24 12.58 3.85
N ALA A 131 8.14 11.53 3.03
CA ALA A 131 9.30 10.81 2.55
C ALA A 131 10.20 11.71 1.68
N ARG A 132 11.51 11.72 1.96
CA ARG A 132 12.53 12.40 1.13
C ARG A 132 12.46 11.97 -0.35
N ALA A 133 12.02 10.75 -0.59
CA ALA A 133 11.92 10.18 -1.93
C ALA A 133 11.04 11.04 -2.86
N TYR A 134 9.99 11.67 -2.34
CA TYR A 134 9.08 12.49 -3.16
C TYR A 134 9.70 13.77 -3.72
N THR A 135 10.78 14.26 -3.11
CA THR A 135 11.54 15.42 -3.60
C THR A 135 12.88 15.03 -4.24
N HIS A 136 13.21 13.74 -4.26
CA HIS A 136 14.46 13.27 -4.85
C HIS A 136 14.36 13.26 -6.38
N SER A 137 15.40 13.72 -7.09
CA SER A 137 15.39 13.85 -8.56
C SER A 137 15.04 12.56 -9.30
N ASP A 138 15.40 11.40 -8.74
CA ASP A 138 15.15 10.08 -9.35
C ASP A 138 13.66 9.72 -9.40
N TYR A 139 12.84 10.33 -8.53
CA TYR A 139 11.43 9.99 -8.36
C TYR A 139 10.49 11.18 -8.57
N ALA A 140 10.95 12.41 -8.32
CA ALA A 140 10.18 13.61 -8.46
C ALA A 140 9.62 13.78 -9.89
N SER A 141 8.50 14.50 -9.98
CA SER A 141 7.92 14.89 -11.25
C SER A 141 8.87 15.80 -12.02
N ASN A 142 8.88 15.64 -13.34
CA ASN A 142 9.59 16.52 -14.26
C ASN A 142 8.60 16.98 -15.33
N PRO A 143 8.35 18.30 -15.48
CA PRO A 143 7.46 18.83 -16.52
C PRO A 143 7.82 18.39 -17.94
N GLU A 144 9.10 18.12 -18.25
CA GLU A 144 9.54 17.62 -19.56
C GLU A 144 9.06 16.18 -19.87
N GLU A 145 8.63 15.47 -18.83
CA GLU A 145 8.06 14.13 -18.94
C GLU A 145 6.54 14.14 -19.06
N SER A 146 5.91 15.32 -18.94
CA SER A 146 4.47 15.46 -19.11
C SER A 146 4.03 15.02 -20.50
N VAL A 147 2.85 14.41 -20.54
CA VAL A 147 2.15 14.00 -21.76
C VAL A 147 0.73 14.51 -21.64
N GLU A 148 0.23 15.17 -22.68
CA GLU A 148 -1.15 15.64 -22.72
C GLU A 148 -2.12 14.46 -22.63
N TYR A 149 -3.25 14.63 -21.95
CA TYR A 149 -4.14 13.49 -21.66
C TYR A 149 -4.64 12.82 -22.96
N GLU A 150 -4.93 13.63 -23.98
CA GLU A 150 -5.41 13.19 -25.29
C GLU A 150 -4.42 12.32 -26.06
N GLU A 151 -3.12 12.41 -25.75
CA GLU A 151 -2.05 11.66 -26.43
C GLU A 151 -1.75 10.33 -25.72
N LYS A 152 -2.34 10.09 -24.55
CA LYS A 152 -2.08 8.90 -23.73
C LYS A 152 -2.77 7.66 -24.29
N THR A 153 -2.12 6.52 -24.10
CA THR A 153 -2.68 5.19 -24.39
C THR A 153 -3.71 4.81 -23.33
N HIS A 154 -4.90 4.42 -23.78
CA HIS A 154 -5.96 3.91 -22.92
C HIS A 154 -5.66 2.48 -22.44
N ALA A 155 -4.81 2.36 -21.44
CA ALA A 155 -4.47 1.10 -20.76
C ALA A 155 -3.91 1.40 -19.36
N LEU A 156 -3.78 0.37 -18.53
CA LEU A 156 -3.06 0.37 -17.28
C LEU A 156 -1.59 0.03 -17.51
N TYR A 157 -0.70 0.85 -16.98
CA TYR A 157 0.73 0.59 -17.00
C TYR A 157 1.32 0.37 -15.61
N TRP A 158 2.24 -0.59 -15.52
CA TRP A 158 3.13 -0.79 -14.39
C TRP A 158 4.37 -1.57 -14.81
N ALA A 159 5.52 -1.04 -14.43
CA ALA A 159 6.79 -1.76 -14.49
C ALA A 159 7.49 -1.61 -13.14
N GLY A 160 8.05 -2.69 -12.63
CA GLY A 160 8.70 -2.67 -11.34
C GLY A 160 9.52 -3.91 -11.05
N LYS A 161 10.23 -3.88 -9.92
CA LYS A 161 10.95 -5.04 -9.41
C LYS A 161 10.07 -5.82 -8.43
N THR A 162 10.43 -7.07 -8.13
CA THR A 162 9.79 -7.93 -7.10
C THR A 162 10.01 -7.47 -5.65
N THR A 163 10.36 -6.20 -5.43
CA THR A 163 10.64 -5.70 -4.09
C THR A 163 9.43 -5.75 -3.18
N GLY A 164 9.64 -5.92 -1.88
CA GLY A 164 8.60 -5.83 -0.87
C GLY A 164 8.50 -7.02 0.06
N GLY A 165 9.28 -8.07 -0.19
CA GLY A 165 9.55 -9.19 0.69
C GLY A 165 10.80 -9.93 0.21
N PHE A 166 11.46 -10.67 1.10
CA PHE A 166 12.58 -11.54 0.83
C PHE A 166 12.10 -12.97 0.61
N GLN A 167 12.21 -13.52 -0.60
CA GLN A 167 11.69 -14.85 -0.91
C GLN A 167 12.78 -15.91 -0.73
N ASN A 168 12.64 -16.76 0.29
CA ASN A 168 13.59 -17.85 0.56
C ASN A 168 13.22 -19.17 -0.11
N VAL A 169 11.93 -19.42 -0.33
CA VAL A 169 11.41 -20.72 -0.79
C VAL A 169 11.48 -20.86 -2.30
N THR A 170 11.77 -22.08 -2.76
CA THR A 170 11.97 -22.43 -4.17
C THR A 170 10.68 -22.78 -4.92
N GLU A 171 9.59 -23.03 -4.21
CA GLU A 171 8.26 -23.32 -4.77
C GLU A 171 7.46 -22.02 -5.01
N ASP A 172 6.16 -22.15 -5.21
CA ASP A 172 5.23 -21.06 -5.57
C ASP A 172 4.73 -20.22 -4.38
N ASP A 173 5.37 -20.35 -3.21
CA ASP A 173 5.01 -19.64 -1.97
C ASP A 173 5.13 -18.10 -2.08
N TRP A 174 5.82 -17.61 -3.10
CA TRP A 174 5.90 -16.17 -3.40
C TRP A 174 4.74 -15.66 -4.25
N LEU A 175 3.92 -16.53 -4.87
CA LEU A 175 2.76 -16.12 -5.68
C LEU A 175 1.75 -15.28 -4.88
N PRO A 176 1.45 -15.59 -3.60
CA PRO A 176 0.56 -14.78 -2.78
C PRO A 176 1.11 -13.40 -2.41
N LEU A 177 2.37 -13.07 -2.70
CA LEU A 177 2.90 -11.73 -2.44
C LEU A 177 2.22 -10.71 -3.37
N HIS A 178 1.93 -9.52 -2.83
CA HIS A 178 1.08 -8.52 -3.47
C HIS A 178 1.51 -8.13 -4.90
N ARG A 179 2.82 -7.97 -5.16
CA ARG A 179 3.30 -7.65 -6.52
C ARG A 179 3.23 -8.84 -7.48
N GLN A 180 3.53 -10.03 -7.00
CA GLN A 180 3.47 -11.26 -7.79
C GLN A 180 2.03 -11.59 -8.14
N ARG A 181 1.12 -11.56 -7.16
CA ARG A 181 -0.33 -11.67 -7.37
C ARG A 181 -0.83 -10.63 -8.36
N PHE A 182 -0.41 -9.37 -8.25
CA PHE A 182 -0.79 -8.31 -9.19
C PHE A 182 -0.35 -8.61 -10.63
N VAL A 183 0.91 -8.97 -10.83
CA VAL A 183 1.45 -9.27 -12.17
C VAL A 183 0.80 -10.53 -12.75
N SER A 184 0.57 -11.57 -11.95
CA SER A 184 -0.12 -12.79 -12.39
C SER A 184 -1.57 -12.50 -12.79
N LEU A 185 -2.31 -11.75 -11.97
CA LEU A 185 -3.70 -11.36 -12.25
C LEU A 185 -3.79 -10.52 -13.52
N ALA A 186 -2.96 -9.49 -13.66
CA ALA A 186 -3.02 -8.57 -14.79
C ALA A 186 -2.62 -9.19 -16.13
N ASN A 187 -1.85 -10.28 -16.10
CA ASN A 187 -1.42 -11.02 -17.29
C ASN A 187 -2.26 -12.29 -17.55
N ASP A 188 -3.41 -12.46 -16.87
CA ASP A 188 -4.32 -13.61 -17.02
C ASP A 188 -3.58 -14.95 -16.82
N MET A 189 -2.64 -14.98 -15.87
CA MET A 189 -1.84 -16.18 -15.54
C MET A 189 -2.55 -17.12 -14.55
N ASP A 190 -3.66 -16.66 -13.97
CA ASP A 190 -4.55 -17.50 -13.17
C ASP A 190 -5.39 -18.39 -14.10
N ALA A 191 -5.64 -19.63 -13.69
CA ALA A 191 -6.50 -20.55 -14.44
C ALA A 191 -7.97 -20.11 -14.40
N GLU A 192 -8.36 -19.28 -13.42
CA GLU A 192 -9.72 -18.75 -13.31
C GLU A 192 -9.94 -17.48 -14.14
N ALA A 193 -10.98 -17.51 -14.99
CA ALA A 193 -11.42 -16.33 -15.71
C ALA A 193 -11.90 -15.23 -14.76
N GLN A 194 -11.46 -14.01 -15.03
CA GLN A 194 -11.75 -12.83 -14.23
C GLN A 194 -13.23 -12.42 -14.34
N THR A 195 -13.80 -11.92 -13.25
CA THR A 195 -15.17 -11.41 -13.28
C THR A 195 -15.17 -9.94 -13.70
N ILE A 196 -16.00 -9.57 -14.66
CA ILE A 196 -16.24 -8.20 -15.09
C ILE A 196 -17.74 -7.96 -15.29
N LEU A 197 -18.15 -6.69 -15.37
CA LEU A 197 -19.52 -6.33 -15.70
C LEU A 197 -19.69 -6.17 -17.22
N ARG A 198 -20.75 -6.75 -17.76
CA ARG A 198 -21.17 -6.56 -19.13
C ARG A 198 -22.59 -6.01 -19.20
N ARG A 199 -22.78 -4.96 -20.00
CA ARG A 199 -24.11 -4.39 -20.21
C ARG A 199 -24.91 -5.24 -21.20
N LYS A 200 -26.15 -5.56 -20.87
CA LYS A 200 -27.05 -6.28 -21.78
C LYS A 200 -27.61 -5.33 -22.84
N GLY A 201 -27.02 -5.35 -24.04
CA GLY A 201 -27.36 -4.39 -25.09
C GLY A 201 -26.92 -2.95 -24.72
N LYS A 202 -27.50 -1.93 -25.37
CA LYS A 202 -27.05 -0.53 -25.18
C LYS A 202 -27.51 0.10 -23.84
N SER A 203 -28.63 -0.37 -23.27
CA SER A 203 -29.27 0.25 -22.10
C SER A 203 -29.84 -0.75 -21.11
N GLY A 204 -29.50 -2.04 -21.23
CA GLY A 204 -29.93 -3.04 -20.25
C GLY A 204 -29.08 -3.02 -18.98
N PRO A 205 -29.41 -3.88 -18.00
CA PRO A 205 -28.67 -3.98 -16.75
C PRO A 205 -27.23 -4.46 -16.98
N TRP A 206 -26.37 -4.15 -16.01
CA TRP A 206 -25.04 -4.73 -15.89
C TRP A 206 -25.15 -6.11 -15.23
N GLU A 207 -24.53 -7.11 -15.85
CA GLU A 207 -24.50 -8.48 -15.33
C GLU A 207 -23.04 -8.94 -15.20
N PRO A 208 -22.66 -9.64 -14.11
CA PRO A 208 -21.33 -10.18 -13.96
C PRO A 208 -21.10 -11.32 -14.95
N VAL A 209 -19.95 -11.31 -15.60
CA VAL A 209 -19.51 -12.35 -16.54
C VAL A 209 -18.06 -12.72 -16.27
N LYS A 210 -17.75 -14.01 -16.39
CA LYS A 210 -16.36 -14.50 -16.36
C LYS A 210 -15.75 -14.39 -17.76
N GLN A 211 -14.60 -13.73 -17.89
CA GLN A 211 -13.89 -13.55 -19.14
C GLN A 211 -12.38 -13.36 -18.91
N SER A 212 -11.56 -13.87 -19.82
CA SER A 212 -10.13 -13.51 -19.91
C SER A 212 -9.92 -12.02 -20.11
N LEU A 213 -8.86 -11.49 -19.51
CA LEU A 213 -8.47 -10.11 -19.70
C LEU A 213 -8.01 -9.86 -21.13
N LYS A 214 -8.25 -8.65 -21.65
CA LYS A 214 -7.67 -8.22 -22.91
C LYS A 214 -6.27 -7.72 -22.64
N ASN A 215 -5.25 -8.40 -23.15
CA ASN A 215 -3.84 -8.03 -22.98
C ASN A 215 -3.53 -6.59 -23.42
N THR A 216 -4.35 -5.99 -24.28
CA THR A 216 -4.18 -4.58 -24.70
C THR A 216 -4.51 -3.57 -23.60
N MET A 217 -5.26 -3.95 -22.56
CA MET A 217 -5.63 -3.04 -21.47
C MET A 217 -4.59 -3.02 -20.33
N PHE A 218 -3.68 -3.99 -20.30
CA PHE A 218 -2.72 -4.19 -19.22
C PHE A 218 -1.31 -4.29 -19.80
N ASN A 219 -0.47 -3.29 -19.54
CA ASN A 219 0.95 -3.35 -19.80
C ASN A 219 1.71 -3.44 -18.46
N ILE A 220 1.79 -4.67 -17.94
CA ILE A 220 2.19 -4.97 -16.57
C ILE A 220 3.29 -6.04 -16.58
N HIS A 221 4.46 -5.70 -16.03
CA HIS A 221 5.61 -6.60 -16.11
C HIS A 221 6.66 -6.31 -15.04
N PHE A 222 7.42 -7.36 -14.68
CA PHE A 222 8.62 -7.19 -13.89
C PHE A 222 9.79 -6.74 -14.77
N THR A 223 10.57 -5.79 -14.26
CA THR A 223 11.81 -5.33 -14.91
C THR A 223 13.05 -6.00 -14.33
N ASP A 224 12.92 -6.62 -13.15
CA ASP A 224 13.99 -7.31 -12.43
C ASP A 224 13.39 -8.16 -11.30
N VAL A 225 14.08 -9.25 -10.96
CA VAL A 225 13.72 -10.16 -9.86
C VAL A 225 14.83 -10.07 -8.81
N VAL A 226 14.48 -9.54 -7.64
CA VAL A 226 15.37 -9.17 -6.54
C VAL A 226 14.78 -9.56 -5.19
N GLN A 227 15.59 -9.47 -4.13
CA GLN A 227 15.20 -9.83 -2.75
C GLN A 227 14.74 -11.28 -2.64
N CYS A 228 15.52 -12.22 -3.17
CA CYS A 228 15.22 -13.64 -3.10
C CYS A 228 16.51 -14.45 -2.96
N SER A 229 16.39 -15.68 -2.47
CA SER A 229 17.46 -16.67 -2.57
C SER A 229 17.76 -16.94 -4.06
N PRO A 230 19.00 -17.33 -4.44
CA PRO A 230 19.34 -17.55 -5.85
C PRO A 230 18.39 -18.50 -6.58
N GLN A 231 17.90 -19.54 -5.87
CA GLN A 231 16.97 -20.54 -6.41
C GLN A 231 15.57 -19.96 -6.57
N ALA A 232 15.04 -19.25 -5.57
CA ALA A 232 13.75 -18.58 -5.65
C ALA A 232 13.71 -17.52 -6.76
N CYS A 233 14.81 -16.77 -6.93
CA CYS A 233 14.93 -15.81 -8.03
C CYS A 233 14.97 -16.49 -9.40
N ALA A 234 15.61 -17.66 -9.53
CA ALA A 234 15.63 -18.41 -10.77
C ALA A 234 14.22 -18.88 -11.13
N HIS A 235 13.48 -19.43 -10.17
CA HIS A 235 12.11 -19.89 -10.39
C HIS A 235 11.16 -18.75 -10.78
N GLN A 236 11.23 -17.60 -10.11
CA GLN A 236 10.44 -16.42 -10.49
C GLN A 236 10.78 -15.90 -11.90
N ARG A 237 12.04 -15.98 -12.34
CA ARG A 237 12.44 -15.59 -13.70
C ARG A 237 11.96 -16.58 -14.76
N GLU A 238 11.77 -17.85 -14.41
CA GLU A 238 11.16 -18.85 -15.29
C GLU A 238 9.64 -18.68 -15.39
N TYR A 239 9.00 -18.30 -14.28
CA TYR A 239 7.56 -18.11 -14.22
C TYR A 239 7.10 -16.80 -14.89
N PHE A 240 7.78 -15.68 -14.62
CA PHE A 240 7.40 -14.36 -15.14
C PHE A 240 8.17 -13.97 -16.40
N ASN A 241 7.50 -13.27 -17.32
CA ASN A 241 8.16 -12.60 -18.43
C ASN A 241 8.85 -11.31 -17.93
N VAL A 242 10.11 -11.44 -17.51
CA VAL A 242 10.94 -10.32 -17.03
C VAL A 242 11.53 -9.56 -18.22
N THR A 243 11.38 -8.24 -18.22
CA THR A 243 11.80 -7.37 -19.32
C THR A 243 12.87 -6.37 -18.88
N ALA A 244 13.53 -5.71 -19.83
CA ALA A 244 14.49 -4.66 -19.51
C ALA A 244 13.77 -3.41 -18.95
N PRO A 245 14.37 -2.68 -18.00
CA PRO A 245 13.79 -1.44 -17.49
C PRO A 245 13.57 -0.41 -18.60
N GLU A 246 12.37 0.16 -18.65
CA GLU A 246 12.00 1.26 -19.54
C GLU A 246 12.31 2.63 -18.92
N PRO A 247 12.44 3.70 -19.73
CA PRO A 247 12.51 5.05 -19.22
C PRO A 247 11.35 5.37 -18.28
N ARG A 248 11.62 6.09 -17.20
CA ARG A 248 10.60 6.40 -16.18
C ARG A 248 9.39 7.17 -16.71
N LYS A 249 9.56 7.88 -17.83
CA LYS A 249 8.51 8.61 -18.57
C LYS A 249 7.47 7.68 -19.20
N THR A 250 7.83 6.44 -19.55
CA THR A 250 6.92 5.49 -20.23
C THR A 250 5.61 5.31 -19.48
N ALA A 251 5.63 5.26 -18.14
CA ALA A 251 4.42 5.18 -17.33
C ALA A 251 3.44 6.33 -17.59
N LEU A 252 3.95 7.53 -17.87
CA LEU A 252 3.16 8.74 -18.06
C LEU A 252 2.53 8.80 -19.47
N GLU A 253 2.84 7.86 -20.36
CA GLU A 253 2.22 7.73 -21.68
C GLU A 253 0.87 6.99 -21.61
N TYR A 254 0.44 6.54 -20.43
CA TYR A 254 -0.79 5.78 -20.21
C TYR A 254 -1.81 6.57 -19.41
N THR A 255 -3.10 6.35 -19.71
CA THR A 255 -4.19 7.02 -18.97
C THR A 255 -4.29 6.52 -17.54
N LEU A 256 -3.98 5.25 -17.28
CA LEU A 256 -4.00 4.66 -15.94
C LEU A 256 -2.59 4.20 -15.56
N VAL A 257 -2.18 4.48 -14.32
CA VAL A 257 -0.88 4.06 -13.78
C VAL A 257 -1.07 3.37 -12.44
N PHE A 258 -0.49 2.18 -12.26
CA PHE A 258 -0.62 1.46 -11.00
C PHE A 258 0.48 1.88 -10.02
N ASP A 259 0.12 2.06 -8.76
CA ASP A 259 1.03 2.26 -7.64
C ASP A 259 0.86 1.09 -6.66
N ALA A 260 1.98 0.44 -6.34
CA ALA A 260 2.03 -0.72 -5.47
C ALA A 260 3.15 -0.57 -4.45
N ASP A 261 2.85 -0.93 -3.21
CA ASP A 261 3.82 -0.98 -2.12
C ASP A 261 5.08 -1.77 -2.50
N GLY A 262 6.23 -1.30 -2.05
CA GLY A 262 7.50 -2.00 -2.16
C GLY A 262 7.91 -2.56 -0.81
N ASN A 263 9.17 -2.30 -0.43
CA ASN A 263 9.58 -2.52 0.95
C ASN A 263 8.74 -1.67 1.92
N GLY A 264 8.43 -0.42 1.53
CA GLY A 264 7.50 0.47 2.22
C GLY A 264 6.62 1.18 1.19
N HIS A 265 6.40 2.49 1.37
CA HIS A 265 5.73 3.32 0.36
C HIS A 265 6.41 3.27 -1.02
N SER A 266 5.63 3.60 -2.04
CA SER A 266 6.13 3.81 -3.40
C SER A 266 6.61 5.26 -3.58
N ALA A 267 7.92 5.43 -3.77
CA ALA A 267 8.53 6.72 -4.07
C ALA A 267 8.00 7.39 -5.35
N ARG A 268 7.41 6.61 -6.27
CA ARG A 268 6.90 7.08 -7.57
C ARG A 268 5.54 7.75 -7.48
N TYR A 269 4.83 7.59 -6.37
CA TYR A 269 3.42 7.93 -6.28
C TYR A 269 3.14 9.39 -6.64
N TYR A 270 3.96 10.34 -6.18
CA TYR A 270 3.72 11.77 -6.46
C TYR A 270 3.88 12.11 -7.93
N ARG A 271 4.86 11.51 -8.59
CA ARG A 271 5.01 11.66 -10.03
C ARG A 271 3.77 11.19 -10.78
N PHE A 272 3.11 10.12 -10.33
CA PHE A 272 1.88 9.63 -10.94
C PHE A 272 0.69 10.57 -10.73
N VAL A 273 0.50 11.06 -9.50
CA VAL A 273 -0.59 12.01 -9.21
C VAL A 273 -0.39 13.30 -10.02
N GLU A 274 0.85 13.73 -10.26
CA GLU A 274 1.18 14.94 -11.00
C GLU A 274 1.24 14.76 -12.54
N SER A 275 1.14 13.53 -13.09
CA SER A 275 1.45 13.25 -14.51
C SER A 275 0.28 13.28 -15.49
N ASN A 276 -0.86 13.88 -15.12
CA ASN A 276 -2.12 13.79 -15.87
C ASN A 276 -2.57 12.35 -16.15
N SER A 277 -2.06 11.36 -15.43
CA SER A 277 -2.53 9.97 -15.49
C SER A 277 -3.35 9.70 -14.24
N LEU A 278 -4.35 8.83 -14.32
CA LEU A 278 -5.15 8.44 -13.16
C LEU A 278 -4.43 7.35 -12.38
N PRO A 279 -3.98 7.59 -11.13
CA PRO A 279 -3.32 6.57 -10.35
C PRO A 279 -4.34 5.56 -9.80
N LEU A 280 -4.03 4.27 -9.92
CA LEU A 280 -4.66 3.18 -9.17
C LEU A 280 -3.70 2.77 -8.06
N LYS A 281 -4.05 3.02 -6.80
CA LYS A 281 -3.15 2.78 -5.65
C LYS A 281 -3.62 1.58 -4.85
N GLN A 282 -2.76 0.56 -4.76
CA GLN A 282 -2.87 -0.52 -3.77
C GLN A 282 -1.83 -0.26 -2.68
N THR A 283 -2.28 -0.03 -1.44
CA THR A 283 -1.37 0.12 -0.31
C THR A 283 -1.96 -0.47 0.98
N VAL A 284 -1.08 -0.83 1.93
CA VAL A 284 -1.39 -1.13 3.33
C VAL A 284 -0.82 -0.08 4.28
N PHE A 285 -0.11 0.92 3.74
CA PHE A 285 0.50 1.98 4.52
C PHE A 285 -0.40 3.20 4.61
N ARG A 286 -0.34 3.83 5.78
CA ARG A 286 -0.71 5.23 5.95
C ARG A 286 0.51 6.11 5.75
N GLU A 287 0.30 7.22 5.08
CA GLU A 287 1.32 8.21 4.76
C GLU A 287 0.85 9.60 5.16
N TRP A 288 1.76 10.58 5.24
CA TRP A 288 1.43 11.94 5.68
C TRP A 288 0.38 12.66 4.80
N HIS A 289 0.14 12.15 3.59
CA HIS A 289 -0.73 12.76 2.60
C HIS A 289 -2.15 12.21 2.56
N ASP A 290 -2.49 11.23 3.39
CA ASP A 290 -3.83 10.62 3.42
C ASP A 290 -4.93 11.60 3.87
N ASP A 291 -4.55 12.70 4.52
CA ASP A 291 -5.44 13.83 4.85
C ASP A 291 -5.56 14.86 3.71
N ARG A 292 -4.77 14.72 2.64
CA ARG A 292 -4.70 15.62 1.50
C ARG A 292 -5.25 14.99 0.23
N LEU A 293 -4.98 13.71 -0.01
CA LEU A 293 -5.45 12.99 -1.19
C LEU A 293 -6.72 12.21 -0.87
N GLN A 294 -7.77 12.42 -1.68
CA GLN A 294 -9.07 11.79 -1.47
C GLN A 294 -9.23 10.61 -2.44
N PRO A 295 -9.45 9.38 -1.94
CA PRO A 295 -9.78 8.24 -2.79
C PRO A 295 -11.06 8.51 -3.60
N TRP A 296 -11.13 7.97 -4.81
CA TRP A 296 -12.18 8.20 -5.81
C TRP A 296 -12.27 9.63 -6.36
N LEU A 297 -11.39 10.54 -5.95
CA LEU A 297 -11.28 11.89 -6.48
C LEU A 297 -9.90 12.16 -7.10
N HIS A 298 -8.83 11.91 -6.35
CA HIS A 298 -7.45 12.16 -6.80
C HIS A 298 -6.75 10.88 -7.28
N TYR A 299 -7.27 9.71 -6.90
CA TYR A 299 -6.78 8.39 -7.30
C TYR A 299 -7.88 7.35 -7.08
N ILE A 300 -7.73 6.17 -7.68
CA ILE A 300 -8.61 5.03 -7.45
C ILE A 300 -7.96 4.09 -6.42
N PRO A 301 -8.57 3.89 -5.23
CA PRO A 301 -8.06 2.91 -4.28
C PRO A 301 -8.36 1.49 -4.75
N ILE A 302 -7.35 0.62 -4.67
CA ILE A 302 -7.46 -0.80 -4.99
C ILE A 302 -7.17 -1.60 -3.70
N SER A 303 -8.04 -2.57 -3.40
CA SER A 303 -7.92 -3.50 -2.28
C SER A 303 -6.65 -4.35 -2.39
N LEU A 304 -6.19 -4.94 -1.28
CA LEU A 304 -5.01 -5.82 -1.30
C LEU A 304 -5.28 -7.10 -2.11
N GLU A 305 -6.52 -7.56 -2.13
CA GLU A 305 -6.99 -8.71 -2.91
C GLU A 305 -7.08 -8.41 -4.40
N MET A 306 -7.31 -7.15 -4.79
CA MET A 306 -7.39 -6.68 -6.17
C MET A 306 -8.52 -7.33 -7.00
N THR A 307 -9.54 -7.90 -6.36
CA THR A 307 -10.67 -8.56 -7.04
C THR A 307 -11.43 -7.62 -8.00
N GLU A 308 -11.46 -6.32 -7.70
CA GLU A 308 -12.12 -5.28 -8.47
C GLU A 308 -11.24 -4.71 -9.59
N LEU A 309 -9.94 -4.96 -9.58
CA LEU A 309 -8.98 -4.36 -10.51
C LEU A 309 -9.35 -4.61 -11.99
N PRO A 310 -9.73 -5.84 -12.43
CA PRO A 310 -10.21 -6.08 -13.79
C PRO A 310 -11.36 -5.17 -14.21
N GLU A 311 -12.35 -5.03 -13.34
CA GLU A 311 -13.55 -4.23 -13.63
C GLU A 311 -13.25 -2.74 -13.63
N VAL A 312 -12.42 -2.26 -12.69
CA VAL A 312 -11.94 -0.87 -12.66
C VAL A 312 -11.26 -0.51 -13.98
N VAL A 313 -10.30 -1.32 -14.41
CA VAL A 313 -9.54 -1.06 -15.64
C VAL A 313 -10.46 -1.11 -16.85
N ARG A 314 -11.30 -2.15 -16.96
CA ARG A 314 -12.28 -2.26 -18.04
C ARG A 314 -13.20 -1.04 -18.10
N TYR A 315 -13.73 -0.59 -16.97
CA TYR A 315 -14.60 0.58 -16.92
C TYR A 315 -13.88 1.83 -17.44
N PHE A 316 -12.70 2.14 -16.92
CA PHE A 316 -11.97 3.35 -17.31
C PHE A 316 -11.34 3.29 -18.72
N VAL A 317 -11.09 2.08 -19.24
CA VAL A 317 -10.48 1.87 -20.56
C VAL A 317 -11.52 1.65 -21.66
N GLU A 318 -12.66 1.03 -21.40
CA GLU A 318 -13.61 0.63 -22.47
C GLU A 318 -14.90 1.45 -22.47
N GLU A 319 -15.38 1.88 -21.31
CA GLU A 319 -16.66 2.59 -21.21
C GLU A 319 -16.48 4.07 -21.51
N ARG A 320 -17.41 4.64 -22.29
CA ARG A 320 -17.33 6.05 -22.69
C ARG A 320 -17.42 6.97 -21.48
N GLU A 321 -18.37 6.69 -20.57
CA GLU A 321 -18.50 7.37 -19.29
C GLU A 321 -17.27 7.20 -18.41
N GLY A 322 -16.68 6.01 -18.38
CA GLY A 322 -15.46 5.72 -17.63
C GLY A 322 -14.26 6.50 -18.15
N ARG A 323 -14.02 6.51 -19.47
CA ARG A 323 -12.93 7.30 -20.09
C ARG A 323 -13.03 8.80 -19.79
N ALA A 324 -14.25 9.35 -19.85
CA ALA A 324 -14.49 10.76 -19.54
C ALA A 324 -14.18 11.05 -18.06
N LEU A 325 -14.65 10.18 -17.16
CA LEU A 325 -14.38 10.29 -15.73
C LEU A 325 -12.89 10.11 -15.42
N ALA A 326 -12.19 9.19 -16.07
CA ALA A 326 -10.75 8.98 -15.87
C ALA A 326 -9.95 10.26 -16.13
N LYS A 327 -10.32 10.99 -17.19
CA LYS A 327 -9.72 12.29 -17.52
C LYS A 327 -9.98 13.32 -16.44
N GLU A 328 -11.23 13.46 -16.02
CA GLU A 328 -11.63 14.41 -14.99
C GLU A 328 -10.85 14.17 -13.69
N LEU A 329 -10.79 12.91 -13.23
CA LEU A 329 -10.09 12.52 -12.01
C LEU A 329 -8.56 12.72 -12.13
N ALA A 330 -7.96 12.34 -13.25
CA ALA A 330 -6.52 12.52 -13.48
C ALA A 330 -6.11 14.00 -13.43
N LEU A 331 -6.85 14.86 -14.12
CA LEU A 331 -6.55 16.30 -14.16
C LEU A 331 -6.86 16.97 -12.81
N SER A 332 -7.94 16.59 -12.14
CA SER A 332 -8.27 17.10 -10.80
C SER A 332 -7.21 16.70 -9.76
N GLY A 333 -6.73 15.46 -9.82
CA GLY A 333 -5.63 14.97 -8.97
C GLY A 333 -4.35 15.75 -9.19
N ALA A 334 -3.96 15.97 -10.45
CA ALA A 334 -2.77 16.73 -10.82
C ALA A 334 -2.87 18.21 -10.36
N GLU A 335 -4.01 18.86 -10.62
CA GLU A 335 -4.25 20.24 -10.18
C GLU A 335 -4.19 20.36 -8.65
N TRP A 336 -4.78 19.41 -7.92
CA TRP A 336 -4.76 19.41 -6.47
C TRP A 336 -3.36 19.17 -5.90
N ALA A 337 -2.61 18.22 -6.46
CA ALA A 337 -1.24 17.93 -6.02
C ALA A 337 -0.34 19.17 -6.12
N GLN A 338 -0.47 19.95 -7.19
CA GLN A 338 0.24 21.22 -7.36
C GLN A 338 -0.09 22.27 -6.30
N LYS A 339 -1.18 22.11 -5.54
CA LYS A 339 -1.62 23.04 -4.49
C LYS A 339 -1.37 22.53 -3.07
N SER A 340 -1.43 21.21 -2.84
CA SER A 340 -1.44 20.63 -1.48
C SER A 340 -0.25 19.72 -1.16
N MET A 341 0.59 19.38 -2.14
CA MET A 341 1.62 18.34 -2.03
C MET A 341 3.05 18.86 -2.28
N ARG A 342 3.21 20.18 -2.42
CA ARG A 342 4.46 20.82 -2.83
C ARG A 342 5.55 20.62 -1.77
N PRO A 343 6.84 20.82 -2.14
CA PRO A 343 7.92 20.81 -1.16
C PRO A 343 7.68 21.75 0.04
N VAL A 344 7.07 22.92 -0.18
CA VAL A 344 6.72 23.84 0.91
C VAL A 344 5.68 23.27 1.87
N ASP A 345 4.70 22.50 1.37
CA ASP A 345 3.66 21.87 2.20
C ASP A 345 4.27 20.77 3.09
N GLN A 346 5.24 20.02 2.55
CA GLN A 346 6.03 19.03 3.30
C GLN A 346 6.87 19.69 4.40
N VAL A 347 7.54 20.81 4.11
CA VAL A 347 8.31 21.58 5.10
C VAL A 347 7.40 22.10 6.22
N VAL A 348 6.23 22.64 5.88
CA VAL A 348 5.25 23.11 6.88
C VAL A 348 4.76 21.96 7.76
N TYR A 349 4.49 20.79 7.17
CA TYR A 349 4.08 19.61 7.92
C TYR A 349 5.18 19.19 8.92
N ILE A 350 6.42 19.02 8.45
CA ILE A 350 7.56 18.63 9.30
C ILE A 350 7.79 19.66 10.41
N TYR A 351 7.75 20.96 10.08
CA TYR A 351 7.93 22.01 11.07
C TYR A 351 6.87 21.93 12.19
N ARG A 352 5.59 21.77 11.84
CA ARG A 352 4.50 21.61 12.82
C ARG A 352 4.64 20.33 13.63
N LEU A 353 5.01 19.23 12.99
CA LEU A 353 5.26 17.95 13.66
C LEU A 353 6.37 18.10 14.72
N LEU A 354 7.49 18.74 14.38
CA LEU A 354 8.59 18.96 15.32
C LEU A 354 8.20 19.88 16.48
N LEU A 355 7.38 20.91 16.24
CA LEU A 355 6.84 21.75 17.32
C LEU A 355 5.96 20.94 18.28
N GLU A 356 5.11 20.06 17.76
CA GLU A 356 4.26 19.20 18.60
C GLU A 356 5.08 18.17 19.38
N LEU A 357 6.11 17.58 18.76
CA LEU A 357 7.01 16.66 19.46
C LEU A 357 7.79 17.36 20.57
N ALA A 358 8.38 18.52 20.29
CA ALA A 358 9.07 19.32 21.29
C ALA A 358 8.13 19.69 22.45
N ARG A 359 6.87 20.05 22.12
CA ARG A 359 5.84 20.34 23.12
C ARG A 359 5.49 19.12 23.98
N LEU A 360 5.46 17.91 23.43
CA LEU A 360 5.18 16.67 24.18
C LEU A 360 6.35 16.25 25.09
N GLN A 361 7.57 16.65 24.74
CA GLN A 361 8.80 16.31 25.47
C GLN A 361 9.24 17.41 26.46
N ASP A 362 8.53 18.53 26.53
CA ASP A 362 8.82 19.62 27.44
C ASP A 362 8.64 19.18 28.90
N PRO A 363 9.71 19.11 29.72
CA PRO A 363 9.64 18.66 31.11
C PRO A 363 8.86 19.62 32.02
N GLU A 364 8.75 20.90 31.64
CA GLU A 364 8.00 21.91 32.40
C GLU A 364 6.50 21.88 32.07
N ARG A 365 6.09 21.06 31.10
CA ARG A 365 4.69 20.93 30.70
C ARG A 365 3.91 20.15 31.76
N PRO A 366 2.87 20.75 32.37
CA PRO A 366 1.98 20.01 33.24
C PRO A 366 1.19 18.97 32.43
N ALA A 367 1.20 17.72 32.86
CA ALA A 367 0.30 16.70 32.33
C ALA A 367 -1.15 17.22 32.46
N SER A 368 -1.90 17.24 31.35
CA SER A 368 -3.32 17.62 31.42
C SER A 368 -4.07 16.59 32.29
N PRO A 369 -4.93 17.05 33.21
CA PRO A 369 -5.60 16.19 34.19
C PRO A 369 -6.57 15.18 33.57
#